data_AF-A0A5C6C4B6-F1
#
_entry.id   AF-A0A5C6C4B6-F1
#
_cell.length_a   1.000
_cell.length_b   1.000
_cell.length_c   1.000
_cell.angle_alpha   90.00
_cell.angle_beta   90.00
_cell.angle_gamma   90.00
#
_symmetry.space_group_name_H-M   'P 1'
#
loop_
_entity.id
_entity.type
_entity.pdbx_description
1 polymer ?
#
loop_
_entity_poly.entity_id
_entity_poly.type
_entity_poly.pdbx_seq_one_letter_code
_entity_poly.pdbx_strand_id
1 'polypeptide(L)'
;MRCLPLRYSRYLLLIACVHASMMYGVLQAADSLVLSVDTDHEDSLYKVGEEATFLVTLKNGKQAVEEGKVSYVIDDFLKSGKTGGFPAGELALGSEPARIVVKADRPGFLRCQVTYTPSEGKPIKAAVGAGFSVTEIEPSMPVPDDFDAYWAEQKRQLAEVPADATLTPVDQANDSIASYDVQVPCLGGAPVSGYFCKPKQAKPKSLPAILWVHGAGVRSSGLGTAVKGAAAGMLSMDMNAHGIPNGKPAAYYAELSAGPLRSYRNAGNESRDTVYFRGMFLRLVRGIDFLTSQPEWNGRDVVVIGHSQGGGQALAAGGLDDRVTLIASGVPAICDHSGEVVGRVNGWPKLVPRGADGKPEPKPLQASRYVDAVNFASRCRAEAIMSVGFIDGTCPPSSCYAAYNALLGEKQMINEPKMGHAAPSHIHKAFFDRVLEHVTLQPADAAQPAAAAN
;
A
#
# COMPACT_ATOMS: atom_id res chain seq x y z
N MET A 1 -39.20 84.49 22.72
CA MET A 1 -39.29 85.24 21.46
C MET A 1 -38.43 84.54 20.41
N ARG A 2 -39.04 84.14 19.28
CA ARG A 2 -38.47 83.77 17.95
C ARG A 2 -37.51 82.55 17.93
N CYS A 3 -37.49 81.63 16.98
CA CYS A 3 -38.30 81.23 15.81
C CYS A 3 -37.78 79.83 15.40
N LEU A 4 -38.64 78.95 14.87
CA LEU A 4 -38.33 77.75 14.05
C LEU A 4 -37.59 78.14 12.73
N PRO A 5 -37.16 77.25 11.78
CA PRO A 5 -37.52 75.82 11.53
C PRO A 5 -36.39 74.88 11.02
N LEU A 6 -36.63 73.56 10.84
CA LEU A 6 -36.69 72.86 9.52
C LEU A 6 -36.72 71.31 9.59
N ARG A 7 -37.81 70.78 9.01
CA ARG A 7 -37.99 69.58 8.14
C ARG A 7 -37.61 68.16 8.59
N TYR A 8 -38.66 67.38 8.87
CA TYR A 8 -38.74 65.92 8.64
C TYR A 8 -39.36 65.66 7.24
N SER A 9 -38.88 64.63 6.54
CA SER A 9 -39.58 64.04 5.38
C SER A 9 -39.64 62.52 5.54
N ARG A 10 -40.85 61.95 5.45
CA ARG A 10 -41.18 60.52 5.50
C ARG A 10 -41.96 60.15 4.24
N TYR A 11 -41.46 59.10 3.56
CA TYR A 11 -42.09 58.09 2.69
C TYR A 11 -43.51 58.25 2.12
N LEU A 12 -43.66 58.01 0.81
CA LEU A 12 -44.78 57.31 0.14
C LEU A 12 -44.31 56.89 -1.27
N LEU A 13 -44.16 55.60 -1.57
CA LEU A 13 -45.13 54.60 -2.07
C LEU A 13 -45.03 54.42 -3.61
N LEU A 14 -44.47 53.28 -4.02
CA LEU A 14 -44.40 52.79 -5.40
C LEU A 14 -45.27 51.53 -5.50
N ILE A 15 -46.30 51.59 -6.34
CA ILE A 15 -47.11 50.45 -6.79
C ILE A 15 -46.63 50.10 -8.20
N ALA A 16 -46.26 48.84 -8.45
CA ALA A 16 -46.28 48.27 -9.79
C ALA A 16 -46.38 46.74 -9.76
N CYS A 17 -47.60 46.29 -10.08
CA CYS A 17 -47.99 45.15 -10.91
C CYS A 17 -47.23 43.82 -10.82
N VAL A 18 -47.95 42.84 -10.27
CA VAL A 18 -47.75 41.39 -10.37
C VAL A 18 -47.78 40.94 -11.84
N HIS A 19 -46.71 40.29 -12.31
CA HIS A 19 -46.75 39.33 -13.41
C HIS A 19 -46.32 37.97 -12.87
N ALA A 20 -47.25 37.02 -12.87
CA ALA A 20 -47.00 35.63 -12.53
C ALA A 20 -46.32 34.94 -13.72
N SER A 21 -45.01 34.74 -13.62
CA SER A 21 -44.26 33.86 -14.50
C SER A 21 -44.05 32.54 -13.75
N MET A 22 -44.82 31.51 -14.10
CA MET A 22 -44.52 30.13 -13.72
C MET A 22 -43.14 29.75 -14.30
N MET A 23 -42.11 29.76 -13.46
CA MET A 23 -40.83 29.14 -13.79
C MET A 23 -40.98 27.63 -13.65
N TYR A 24 -41.25 26.94 -14.77
CA TYR A 24 -40.83 25.54 -14.90
C TYR A 24 -39.30 25.54 -14.96
N GLY A 25 -38.66 25.43 -13.79
CA GLY A 25 -37.26 25.06 -13.71
C GLY A 25 -37.14 23.60 -14.18
N VAL A 26 -36.86 23.40 -15.47
CA VAL A 26 -36.23 22.16 -15.89
C VAL A 26 -34.88 22.13 -15.18
N LEU A 27 -34.75 21.32 -14.14
CA LEU A 27 -33.44 20.85 -13.72
C LEU A 27 -32.87 20.10 -14.94
N GLN A 28 -32.08 20.78 -15.77
CA GLN A 28 -31.13 20.07 -16.59
C GLN A 28 -30.17 19.42 -15.59
N ALA A 29 -30.33 18.09 -15.42
CA ALA A 29 -29.27 17.29 -14.86
C ALA A 29 -28.04 17.61 -15.70
N ALA A 30 -26.97 18.09 -15.06
CA ALA A 30 -25.73 18.34 -15.77
C ALA A 30 -25.31 17.03 -16.45
N ASP A 31 -25.07 17.10 -17.76
CA ASP A 31 -24.56 15.97 -18.53
C ASP A 31 -23.28 15.47 -17.85
N SER A 32 -23.36 14.27 -17.28
CA SER A 32 -22.25 13.64 -16.56
C SER A 32 -22.06 12.28 -17.17
N LEU A 33 -21.25 12.28 -18.24
CA LEU A 33 -20.82 11.05 -18.89
C LEU A 33 -19.97 10.24 -17.91
N VAL A 34 -20.41 9.02 -17.62
CA VAL A 34 -19.72 8.04 -16.76
C VAL A 34 -19.48 6.79 -17.58
N LEU A 35 -18.21 6.54 -17.91
CA LEU A 35 -17.75 5.30 -18.52
C LEU A 35 -17.42 4.30 -17.41
N SER A 36 -17.98 3.09 -17.50
CA SER A 36 -17.70 1.98 -16.60
C SER A 36 -17.28 0.75 -17.38
N VAL A 37 -16.32 0.01 -16.83
CA VAL A 37 -15.99 -1.34 -17.25
C VAL A 37 -15.95 -2.22 -16.01
N ASP A 38 -16.62 -3.36 -16.08
CA ASP A 38 -16.77 -4.35 -15.02
C ASP A 38 -16.48 -5.75 -15.56
N THR A 39 -16.34 -6.72 -14.67
CA THR A 39 -16.26 -8.15 -15.05
C THR A 39 -17.60 -8.83 -14.78
N ASP A 40 -17.86 -9.97 -15.41
CA ASP A 40 -19.06 -10.77 -15.16
C ASP A 40 -19.04 -11.55 -13.84
N HIS A 41 -17.86 -11.78 -13.25
CA HIS A 41 -17.72 -12.16 -11.84
C HIS A 41 -17.53 -10.93 -10.95
N GLU A 42 -18.21 -10.90 -9.80
CA GLU A 42 -18.13 -9.80 -8.83
C GLU A 42 -16.73 -9.66 -8.19
N ASP A 43 -16.06 -10.79 -7.94
CA ASP A 43 -14.69 -10.84 -7.38
C ASP A 43 -13.58 -10.67 -8.44
N SER A 44 -13.96 -10.66 -9.72
CA SER A 44 -13.07 -10.63 -10.88
C SER A 44 -12.03 -11.77 -10.90
N LEU A 45 -12.33 -12.92 -10.29
CA LEU A 45 -11.47 -14.10 -10.26
C LEU A 45 -12.01 -15.23 -11.15
N TYR A 46 -11.11 -15.88 -11.86
CA TYR A 46 -11.38 -16.92 -12.84
C TYR A 46 -10.34 -18.04 -12.72
N LYS A 47 -10.62 -19.20 -13.32
CA LYS A 47 -9.63 -20.26 -13.54
C LYS A 47 -8.93 -20.05 -14.88
N VAL A 48 -7.70 -20.54 -15.00
CA VAL A 48 -7.03 -20.65 -16.31
C VAL A 48 -7.92 -21.44 -17.29
N GLY A 49 -8.05 -20.91 -18.51
CA GLY A 49 -8.93 -21.46 -19.56
C GLY A 49 -10.40 -21.04 -19.48
N GLU A 50 -10.86 -20.46 -18.37
CA GLU A 50 -12.21 -19.90 -18.21
C GLU A 50 -12.38 -18.60 -19.01
N GLU A 51 -13.59 -18.36 -19.52
CA GLU A 51 -13.95 -17.09 -20.18
C GLU A 51 -14.25 -16.03 -19.14
N ALA A 52 -13.48 -14.95 -19.14
CA ALA A 52 -13.84 -13.72 -18.45
C ALA A 52 -14.48 -12.75 -19.44
N THR A 53 -15.62 -12.16 -19.07
CA THR A 53 -16.26 -11.12 -19.87
C THR A 53 -16.10 -9.76 -19.21
N PHE A 54 -15.49 -8.81 -19.92
CA PHE A 54 -15.57 -7.40 -19.57
C PHE A 54 -16.84 -6.78 -20.12
N LEU A 55 -17.59 -6.09 -19.26
CA LEU A 55 -18.86 -5.43 -19.55
C LEU A 55 -18.66 -3.92 -19.56
N VAL A 56 -18.80 -3.30 -20.72
CA VAL A 56 -18.58 -1.86 -20.91
C VAL A 56 -19.92 -1.14 -21.01
N THR A 57 -20.09 -0.09 -20.22
CA THR A 57 -21.26 0.79 -20.27
C THR A 57 -20.83 2.25 -20.27
N LEU A 58 -21.58 3.08 -20.99
CA LEU A 58 -21.48 4.53 -20.91
C LEU A 58 -22.85 5.07 -20.52
N LYS A 59 -22.90 5.89 -19.47
CA LYS A 59 -24.14 6.55 -19.02
C LYS A 59 -24.00 8.05 -19.09
N ASN A 60 -25.07 8.74 -19.47
CA ASN A 60 -25.23 10.17 -19.23
C ASN A 60 -26.26 10.37 -18.12
N GLY A 61 -25.80 10.71 -16.91
CA GLY A 61 -26.64 10.66 -15.72
C GLY A 61 -27.14 9.24 -15.45
N LYS A 62 -28.46 9.02 -15.56
CA LYS A 62 -29.09 7.70 -15.33
C LYS A 62 -29.35 6.90 -16.63
N GLN A 63 -29.22 7.54 -17.78
CA GLN A 63 -29.57 6.94 -19.08
C GLN A 63 -28.33 6.33 -19.73
N ALA A 64 -28.50 5.17 -20.37
CA ALA A 64 -27.44 4.58 -21.20
C ALA A 64 -27.24 5.45 -22.44
N VAL A 65 -25.98 5.60 -22.87
CA VAL A 65 -25.64 6.20 -24.16
C VAL A 65 -25.70 5.08 -25.20
N GLU A 66 -26.66 5.15 -26.10
CA GLU A 66 -26.94 4.08 -27.08
C GLU A 66 -26.20 4.26 -28.41
N GLU A 67 -25.59 5.44 -28.63
CA GLU A 67 -24.88 5.77 -29.86
C GLU A 67 -23.41 6.11 -29.61
N GLY A 68 -22.57 5.78 -30.58
CA GLY A 68 -21.13 6.03 -30.54
C GLY A 68 -20.30 4.77 -30.32
N LYS A 69 -19.00 4.97 -30.16
CA LYS A 69 -18.04 3.88 -30.00
C LYS A 69 -17.11 4.12 -28.83
N VAL A 70 -16.66 3.04 -28.22
CA VAL A 70 -15.52 3.03 -27.31
C VAL A 70 -14.34 2.29 -27.94
N SER A 71 -13.14 2.70 -27.60
CA SER A 71 -11.93 1.92 -27.89
C SER A 71 -11.51 1.14 -26.65
N TYR A 72 -10.97 -0.06 -26.84
CA TYR A 72 -10.46 -0.87 -25.74
C TYR A 72 -9.13 -1.53 -26.07
N VAL A 73 -8.34 -1.81 -25.04
CA VAL A 73 -7.12 -2.62 -25.09
C VAL A 73 -7.09 -3.55 -23.89
N ILE A 74 -6.75 -4.80 -24.13
CA ILE A 74 -6.43 -5.77 -23.08
C ILE A 74 -4.90 -5.97 -23.05
N ASP A 75 -4.31 -5.99 -21.86
CA ASP A 75 -2.88 -6.25 -21.67
C ASP A 75 -2.59 -7.03 -20.37
N ASP A 76 -1.38 -7.58 -20.28
CA ASP A 76 -0.83 -8.30 -19.13
C ASP A 76 0.29 -7.49 -18.45
N PHE A 77 0.23 -6.16 -18.53
CA PHE A 77 1.22 -5.19 -18.03
C PHE A 77 2.58 -5.15 -18.77
N LEU A 78 3.02 -6.22 -19.46
CA LEU A 78 4.35 -6.28 -20.11
C LEU A 78 4.56 -5.16 -21.14
N LYS A 79 3.49 -4.82 -21.85
CA LYS A 79 3.46 -3.70 -22.81
C LYS A 79 2.22 -2.85 -22.55
N SER A 80 2.14 -2.24 -21.38
CA SER A 80 0.99 -1.41 -20.97
C SER A 80 0.44 -0.53 -22.11
N GLY A 81 -0.85 -0.68 -22.41
CA GLY A 81 -1.51 0.07 -23.49
C GLY A 81 -1.23 -0.44 -24.91
N LYS A 82 -0.55 -1.59 -25.05
CA LYS A 82 -0.41 -2.34 -26.30
C LYS A 82 -0.89 -3.77 -26.05
N THR A 83 -1.51 -4.36 -27.06
CA THR A 83 -2.15 -5.68 -26.95
C THR A 83 -1.23 -6.78 -26.47
N GLY A 84 0.05 -6.79 -26.87
CA GLY A 84 0.94 -7.91 -26.55
C GLY A 84 0.46 -9.27 -27.07
N GLY A 85 -0.53 -9.30 -27.98
CA GLY A 85 -1.23 -10.51 -28.42
C GLY A 85 -2.68 -10.63 -27.93
N PHE A 86 -3.10 -9.83 -26.95
CA PHE A 86 -4.48 -9.80 -26.45
C PHE A 86 -5.42 -8.93 -27.30
N PRO A 87 -6.76 -9.05 -27.17
CA PRO A 87 -7.70 -8.26 -27.94
C PRO A 87 -7.58 -6.74 -27.73
N ALA A 88 -7.76 -5.98 -28.82
CA ALA A 88 -8.01 -4.54 -28.81
C ALA A 88 -8.88 -4.19 -30.02
N GLY A 89 -9.61 -3.08 -29.93
CA GLY A 89 -10.44 -2.60 -31.03
C GLY A 89 -11.44 -1.54 -30.61
N GLU A 90 -12.49 -1.39 -31.40
CA GLU A 90 -13.64 -0.54 -31.10
C GLU A 90 -14.88 -1.39 -30.86
N LEU A 91 -15.77 -0.92 -29.99
CA LEU A 91 -17.09 -1.51 -29.76
C LEU A 91 -18.15 -0.42 -29.94
N ALA A 92 -19.26 -0.78 -30.58
CA ALA A 92 -20.43 0.08 -30.59
C ALA A 92 -21.06 0.08 -29.19
N LEU A 93 -21.51 1.26 -28.76
CA LEU A 93 -22.36 1.40 -27.58
C LEU A 93 -23.80 0.96 -27.91
N GLY A 94 -24.58 0.69 -26.88
CA GLY A 94 -25.96 0.25 -26.98
C GLY A 94 -26.65 0.28 -25.62
N SER A 95 -27.93 -0.14 -25.60
CA SER A 95 -28.71 -0.25 -24.37
C SER A 95 -28.19 -1.32 -23.41
N GLU A 96 -27.61 -2.40 -23.95
CA GLU A 96 -26.94 -3.45 -23.21
C GLU A 96 -25.42 -3.23 -23.12
N PRO A 97 -24.74 -3.72 -22.06
CA PRO A 97 -23.29 -3.61 -21.96
C PRO A 97 -22.57 -4.26 -23.14
N ALA A 98 -21.63 -3.55 -23.75
CA ALA A 98 -20.75 -4.12 -24.76
C ALA A 98 -19.82 -5.15 -24.10
N ARG A 99 -19.64 -6.31 -24.74
CA ARG A 99 -18.96 -7.48 -24.17
C ARG A 99 -17.60 -7.70 -24.82
N ILE A 100 -16.56 -7.87 -24.01
CA ILE A 100 -15.23 -8.29 -24.45
C ILE A 100 -14.88 -9.58 -23.72
N VAL A 101 -14.73 -10.67 -24.46
CA VAL A 101 -14.43 -11.99 -23.89
C VAL A 101 -12.94 -12.29 -24.02
N VAL A 102 -12.32 -12.77 -22.95
CA VAL A 102 -10.92 -13.22 -22.95
C VAL A 102 -10.73 -14.50 -22.14
N LYS A 103 -9.62 -15.17 -22.42
CA LYS A 103 -9.08 -16.28 -21.63
C LYS A 103 -7.61 -16.00 -21.31
N ALA A 104 -7.15 -16.51 -20.18
CA ALA A 104 -5.73 -16.68 -19.92
C ALA A 104 -5.35 -18.17 -20.04
N ASP A 105 -4.15 -18.42 -20.54
CA ASP A 105 -3.55 -19.76 -20.68
C ASP A 105 -2.59 -20.12 -19.52
N ARG A 106 -2.36 -19.17 -18.60
CA ARG A 106 -1.49 -19.31 -17.43
C ARG A 106 -2.02 -18.49 -16.24
N PRO A 107 -1.64 -18.85 -15.00
CA PRO A 107 -1.95 -18.02 -13.83
C PRO A 107 -1.43 -16.60 -13.99
N GLY A 108 -2.26 -15.60 -13.69
CA GLY A 108 -1.88 -14.20 -13.89
C GLY A 108 -3.05 -13.23 -13.88
N PHE A 109 -2.83 -12.04 -14.45
CA PHE A 109 -3.81 -10.98 -14.51
C PHE A 109 -3.86 -10.39 -15.92
N LEU A 110 -5.07 -10.12 -16.40
CA LEU A 110 -5.32 -9.30 -17.58
C LEU A 110 -6.05 -8.02 -17.17
N ARG A 111 -5.71 -6.91 -17.80
CA ARG A 111 -6.36 -5.62 -17.56
C ARG A 111 -7.06 -5.15 -18.82
N CYS A 112 -8.35 -4.84 -18.70
CA CYS A 112 -9.11 -4.14 -19.74
C CYS A 112 -9.04 -2.64 -19.50
N GLN A 113 -8.60 -1.88 -20.50
CA GLN A 113 -8.60 -0.43 -20.50
C GLN A 113 -9.53 0.06 -21.61
N VAL A 114 -10.51 0.89 -21.25
CA VAL A 114 -11.51 1.42 -22.18
C VAL A 114 -11.40 2.94 -22.23
N THR A 115 -11.48 3.50 -23.43
CA THR A 115 -11.51 4.95 -23.66
C THR A 115 -12.72 5.33 -24.52
N TYR A 116 -13.53 6.25 -24.01
CA TYR A 116 -14.55 6.95 -24.76
C TYR A 116 -14.08 8.36 -25.08
N THR A 117 -14.23 8.80 -26.33
CA THR A 117 -13.86 10.15 -26.77
C THR A 117 -15.13 10.87 -27.23
N PRO A 118 -15.69 11.80 -26.43
CA PRO A 118 -16.84 12.59 -26.84
C PRO A 118 -16.47 13.53 -28.00
N SER A 119 -17.47 14.04 -28.72
CA SER A 119 -17.28 15.07 -29.76
C SER A 119 -16.71 16.37 -29.20
N GLU A 120 -17.05 16.71 -27.95
CA GLU A 120 -16.53 17.84 -27.19
C GLU A 120 -16.05 17.37 -25.81
N GLY A 121 -14.91 17.87 -25.36
CA GLY A 121 -14.34 17.55 -24.04
C GLY A 121 -13.15 16.60 -24.09
N LYS A 122 -12.73 16.12 -22.91
CA LYS A 122 -11.57 15.22 -22.76
C LYS A 122 -12.02 13.75 -22.87
N PRO A 123 -11.15 12.85 -23.37
CA PRO A 123 -11.40 11.42 -23.31
C PRO A 123 -11.65 10.94 -21.87
N ILE A 124 -12.65 10.08 -21.71
CA ILE A 124 -13.03 9.44 -20.45
C ILE A 124 -12.46 8.02 -20.48
N LYS A 125 -11.84 7.60 -19.37
CA LYS A 125 -11.17 6.30 -19.27
C LYS A 125 -11.71 5.51 -18.10
N ALA A 126 -11.81 4.20 -18.29
CA ALA A 126 -12.11 3.24 -17.24
C ALA A 126 -11.22 2.00 -17.40
N ALA A 127 -10.92 1.31 -16.31
CA ALA A 127 -10.18 0.07 -16.35
C ALA A 127 -10.60 -0.88 -15.23
N VAL A 128 -10.50 -2.18 -15.50
CA VAL A 128 -10.73 -3.26 -14.54
C VAL A 128 -9.76 -4.40 -14.86
N GLY A 129 -9.32 -5.13 -13.84
CA GLY A 129 -8.51 -6.32 -13.99
C GLY A 129 -9.32 -7.60 -13.76
N ALA A 130 -8.90 -8.68 -14.41
CA ALA A 130 -9.37 -10.05 -14.17
C ALA A 130 -8.17 -10.91 -13.75
N GLY A 131 -8.30 -11.62 -12.63
CA GLY A 131 -7.30 -12.55 -12.12
C GLY A 131 -7.62 -13.99 -12.52
N PHE A 132 -6.65 -14.73 -13.02
CA PHE A 132 -6.79 -16.12 -13.46
C PHE A 132 -5.90 -17.02 -12.61
N SER A 133 -6.48 -18.02 -11.93
CA SER A 133 -5.82 -18.94 -11.00
C SER A 133 -4.77 -18.26 -10.11
N VAL A 134 -5.12 -17.11 -9.52
CA VAL A 134 -4.14 -16.19 -8.89
C VAL A 134 -3.37 -16.81 -7.72
N THR A 135 -3.94 -17.81 -7.07
CA THR A 135 -3.30 -18.59 -5.98
C THR A 135 -2.25 -19.58 -6.47
N GLU A 136 -2.14 -19.79 -7.78
CA GLU A 136 -1.14 -20.65 -8.44
C GLU A 136 0.03 -19.83 -9.00
N ILE A 137 0.07 -18.52 -8.74
CA ILE A 137 1.20 -17.66 -9.15
C ILE A 137 2.40 -17.96 -8.24
N GLU A 138 3.42 -18.60 -8.81
CA GLU A 138 4.66 -18.96 -8.13
C GLU A 138 5.72 -17.84 -8.17
N PRO A 139 6.70 -17.84 -7.24
CA PRO A 139 7.89 -17.00 -7.34
C PRO A 139 8.59 -17.12 -8.70
N SER A 140 9.09 -16.02 -9.26
CA SER A 140 9.71 -16.04 -10.60
C SER A 140 11.05 -16.75 -10.68
N MET A 141 11.73 -16.94 -9.54
CA MET A 141 12.97 -17.69 -9.43
C MET A 141 13.03 -18.38 -8.07
N PRO A 142 13.79 -19.48 -7.92
CA PRO A 142 14.03 -20.08 -6.62
C PRO A 142 14.76 -19.12 -5.68
N VAL A 143 14.55 -19.28 -4.38
CA VAL A 143 15.30 -18.59 -3.33
C VAL A 143 16.80 -18.93 -3.49
N PRO A 144 17.74 -17.98 -3.29
CA PRO A 144 19.17 -18.32 -3.24
C PRO A 144 19.49 -19.36 -2.16
N ASP A 145 20.35 -20.33 -2.46
CA ASP A 145 20.66 -21.44 -1.56
C ASP A 145 21.24 -20.99 -0.20
N ASP A 146 21.98 -19.88 -0.18
CA ASP A 146 22.57 -19.30 1.02
C ASP A 146 21.78 -18.09 1.56
N PHE A 147 20.52 -17.89 1.16
CA PHE A 147 19.69 -16.76 1.61
C PHE A 147 19.56 -16.69 3.13
N ASP A 148 19.29 -17.83 3.78
CA ASP A 148 19.15 -17.91 5.24
C ASP A 148 20.47 -17.64 5.95
N ALA A 149 21.54 -18.29 5.50
CA ALA A 149 22.87 -18.10 6.06
C ALA A 149 23.32 -16.63 5.92
N TYR A 150 23.02 -16.01 4.77
CA TYR A 150 23.28 -14.60 4.51
C TYR A 150 22.59 -13.71 5.54
N TRP A 151 21.26 -13.81 5.68
CA TRP A 151 20.49 -12.95 6.60
C TRP A 151 20.76 -13.25 8.08
N ALA A 152 21.09 -14.49 8.42
CA ALA A 152 21.58 -14.83 9.76
C ALA A 152 22.88 -14.09 10.08
N GLU A 153 23.84 -14.05 9.15
CA GLU A 153 25.08 -13.27 9.31
C GLU A 153 24.79 -11.76 9.39
N GLN A 154 23.83 -11.25 8.61
CA GLN A 154 23.43 -9.84 8.70
C GLN A 154 22.88 -9.48 10.09
N LYS A 155 22.04 -10.34 10.65
CA LYS A 155 21.50 -10.17 12.02
C LYS A 155 22.59 -10.30 13.08
N ARG A 156 23.54 -11.22 12.90
CA ARG A 156 24.70 -11.38 13.79
C ARG A 156 25.56 -10.12 13.84
N GLN A 157 25.90 -9.56 12.67
CA GLN A 157 26.63 -8.29 12.58
C GLN A 157 25.84 -7.12 13.17
N LEU A 158 24.51 -7.09 12.97
CA LEU A 158 23.66 -6.09 13.61
C LEU A 158 23.72 -6.18 15.13
N ALA A 159 23.71 -7.40 15.71
CA ALA A 159 23.77 -7.60 17.16
C ALA A 159 25.08 -7.11 17.81
N GLU A 160 26.17 -7.00 17.04
CA GLU A 160 27.45 -6.43 17.51
C GLU A 160 27.41 -4.90 17.67
N VAL A 161 26.45 -4.22 17.02
CA VAL A 161 26.27 -2.77 17.14
C VAL A 161 25.47 -2.47 18.41
N PRO A 162 25.98 -1.71 19.39
CA PRO A 162 25.22 -1.34 20.59
C PRO A 162 23.86 -0.71 20.24
N ALA A 163 22.81 -1.08 20.97
CA ALA A 163 21.45 -0.61 20.75
C ALA A 163 21.06 0.58 21.64
N ASP A 164 22.05 1.41 22.00
CA ASP A 164 21.89 2.55 22.91
C ASP A 164 20.97 3.62 22.29
N ALA A 165 19.68 3.53 22.61
CA ALA A 165 18.66 4.41 22.07
C ALA A 165 18.71 5.81 22.70
N THR A 166 18.69 6.84 21.86
CA THR A 166 18.43 8.21 22.28
C THR A 166 16.94 8.51 22.16
N LEU A 167 16.33 8.98 23.26
CA LEU A 167 14.92 9.39 23.30
C LEU A 167 14.84 10.90 23.58
N THR A 168 14.41 11.68 22.59
CA THR A 168 14.15 13.11 22.75
C THR A 168 12.64 13.34 22.91
N PRO A 169 12.15 13.88 24.04
CA PRO A 169 10.72 14.14 24.23
C PRO A 169 10.13 15.05 23.14
N VAL A 170 8.90 14.78 22.72
CA VAL A 170 8.16 15.57 21.72
C VAL A 170 6.75 15.83 22.25
N ASP A 171 6.29 17.07 22.12
CA ASP A 171 4.95 17.46 22.55
C ASP A 171 3.86 16.94 21.61
N GLN A 172 2.72 16.54 22.19
CA GLN A 172 1.49 16.24 21.46
C GLN A 172 0.27 16.45 22.37
N ALA A 173 -0.93 16.52 21.79
CA ALA A 173 -2.13 17.03 22.46
C ALA A 173 -2.75 16.11 23.53
N ASN A 174 -2.49 14.80 23.49
CA ASN A 174 -3.09 13.83 24.41
C ASN A 174 -2.18 13.58 25.62
N ASP A 175 -2.47 14.23 26.75
CA ASP A 175 -1.63 14.12 27.96
C ASP A 175 -1.46 12.71 28.55
N SER A 176 -2.25 11.71 28.12
CA SER A 176 -2.08 10.31 28.54
C SER A 176 -0.96 9.56 27.79
N ILE A 177 -0.41 10.15 26.73
CA ILE A 177 0.60 9.51 25.85
C ILE A 177 1.95 10.23 26.01
N ALA A 178 3.01 9.45 26.20
CA ALA A 178 4.39 9.92 26.08
C ALA A 178 4.87 9.72 24.65
N SER A 179 5.55 10.73 24.10
CA SER A 179 6.05 10.73 22.73
C SER A 179 7.51 11.14 22.68
N TYR A 180 8.28 10.45 21.84
CA TYR A 180 9.73 10.64 21.70
C TYR A 180 10.11 10.61 20.22
N ASP A 181 11.02 11.50 19.79
CA ASP A 181 11.84 11.28 18.61
C ASP A 181 12.98 10.35 19.03
N VAL A 182 13.06 9.19 18.37
CA VAL A 182 13.97 8.10 18.73
C VAL A 182 15.05 7.98 17.68
N GLN A 183 16.28 7.77 18.15
CA GLN A 183 17.37 7.28 17.32
C GLN A 183 18.01 6.07 17.98
N VAL A 184 18.12 4.97 17.23
CA VAL A 184 18.83 3.76 17.66
C VAL A 184 19.93 3.47 16.65
N PRO A 185 21.20 3.36 17.06
CA PRO A 185 22.28 2.98 16.16
C PRO A 185 21.93 1.71 15.38
N CYS A 186 22.41 1.59 14.15
CA CYS A 186 22.13 0.44 13.29
C CYS A 186 23.32 0.18 12.37
N LEU A 187 23.46 -1.06 11.93
CA LEU A 187 24.48 -1.44 10.95
C LEU A 187 24.28 -0.67 9.63
N GLY A 188 25.38 -0.19 9.04
CA GLY A 188 25.35 0.55 7.76
C GLY A 188 25.23 2.08 7.88
N GLY A 189 25.43 2.65 9.07
CA GLY A 189 25.61 4.09 9.30
C GLY A 189 24.33 4.91 9.47
N ALA A 190 23.23 4.53 8.79
CA ALA A 190 21.93 5.14 9.02
C ALA A 190 21.23 4.47 10.21
N PRO A 191 20.88 5.20 11.29
CA PRO A 191 20.21 4.63 12.46
C PRO A 191 18.76 4.26 12.15
N VAL A 192 18.13 3.52 13.06
CA VAL A 192 16.67 3.60 13.17
C VAL A 192 16.34 5.00 13.65
N SER A 193 15.46 5.70 12.94
CA SER A 193 14.90 6.98 13.39
C SER A 193 13.39 6.93 13.24
N GLY A 194 12.66 7.48 14.21
CA GLY A 194 11.19 7.50 14.15
C GLY A 194 10.57 8.11 15.39
N TYR A 195 9.27 8.42 15.31
CA TYR A 195 8.50 8.77 16.49
C TYR A 195 8.01 7.51 17.20
N PHE A 196 8.31 7.41 18.49
CA PHE A 196 7.83 6.36 19.38
C PHE A 196 6.85 6.96 20.38
N CYS A 197 5.70 6.32 20.54
CA CYS A 197 4.66 6.73 21.48
C CYS A 197 4.20 5.55 22.33
N LYS A 198 3.90 5.82 23.60
CA LYS A 198 3.33 4.84 24.53
C LYS A 198 2.39 5.49 25.56
N PRO A 199 1.40 4.76 26.09
CA PRO A 199 0.62 5.22 27.24
C PRO A 199 1.53 5.45 28.47
N LYS A 200 1.39 6.61 29.14
CA LYS A 200 2.26 7.00 30.28
C LYS A 200 2.16 6.07 31.50
N GLN A 201 1.00 5.43 31.69
CA GLN A 201 0.69 4.61 32.86
C GLN A 201 0.54 3.12 32.51
N ALA A 202 1.17 2.69 31.41
CA ALA A 202 1.19 1.28 31.03
C ALA A 202 1.92 0.43 32.07
N LYS A 203 1.38 -0.74 32.37
CA LYS A 203 2.00 -1.69 33.31
C LYS A 203 3.16 -2.41 32.60
N PRO A 204 4.16 -2.91 33.35
CA PRO A 204 5.13 -3.82 32.79
C PRO A 204 4.44 -5.01 32.12
N LYS A 205 4.95 -5.42 30.95
CA LYS A 205 4.45 -6.56 30.17
C LYS A 205 2.95 -6.54 29.85
N SER A 206 2.38 -5.37 29.59
CA SER A 206 0.93 -5.25 29.33
C SER A 206 0.55 -4.88 27.89
N LEU A 207 1.47 -4.41 27.06
CA LEU A 207 1.15 -3.83 25.76
C LEU A 207 1.72 -4.62 24.57
N PRO A 208 0.95 -4.80 23.48
CA PRO A 208 1.50 -5.19 22.19
C PRO A 208 2.43 -4.11 21.65
N ALA A 209 3.26 -4.45 20.66
CA ALA A 209 4.01 -3.47 19.87
C ALA A 209 3.46 -3.36 18.44
N ILE A 210 3.49 -2.14 17.88
CA ILE A 210 3.16 -1.86 16.49
C ILE A 210 4.24 -0.99 15.84
N LEU A 211 4.73 -1.45 14.69
CA LEU A 211 5.70 -0.78 13.85
C LEU A 211 5.03 -0.34 12.54
N TRP A 212 5.03 0.96 12.27
CA TRP A 212 4.51 1.53 11.02
C TRP A 212 5.67 1.82 10.07
N VAL A 213 5.60 1.28 8.87
CA VAL A 213 6.67 1.37 7.87
C VAL A 213 6.20 2.04 6.58
N HIS A 214 7.09 2.86 6.03
CA HIS A 214 6.73 3.88 5.04
C HIS A 214 6.76 3.38 3.60
N GLY A 215 5.75 3.79 2.82
CA GLY A 215 5.82 3.80 1.34
C GLY A 215 6.97 4.66 0.82
N ALA A 216 7.36 4.45 -0.45
CA ALA A 216 8.52 5.09 -1.06
C ALA A 216 8.46 6.62 -0.98
N GLY A 217 9.62 7.25 -0.76
CA GLY A 217 9.78 8.70 -0.75
C GLY A 217 10.44 9.23 0.51
N VAL A 218 10.99 10.44 0.44
CA VAL A 218 11.78 11.05 1.51
C VAL A 218 10.91 12.00 2.31
N ARG A 219 10.66 11.67 3.58
CA ARG A 219 9.82 12.46 4.48
C ARG A 219 10.14 12.19 5.94
N SER A 220 9.54 12.97 6.82
CA SER A 220 9.55 12.74 8.27
C SER A 220 8.77 11.48 8.66
N SER A 221 9.09 10.91 9.82
CA SER A 221 8.18 10.02 10.56
C SER A 221 6.86 10.73 10.89
N GLY A 222 5.77 9.97 10.96
CA GLY A 222 4.43 10.45 11.27
C GLY A 222 4.10 10.36 12.77
N LEU A 223 4.24 11.47 13.51
CA LEU A 223 3.88 11.50 14.94
C LEU A 223 2.41 11.11 15.18
N GLY A 224 1.49 11.58 14.33
CA GLY A 224 0.07 11.22 14.43
C GLY A 224 -0.20 9.72 14.28
N THR A 225 0.57 9.03 13.44
CA THR A 225 0.50 7.57 13.28
C THR A 225 0.98 6.86 14.54
N ALA A 226 2.12 7.30 15.10
CA ALA A 226 2.64 6.76 16.35
C ALA A 226 1.64 6.96 17.51
N VAL A 227 1.07 8.17 17.63
CA VAL A 227 0.03 8.51 18.62
C VAL A 227 -1.23 7.65 18.44
N LYS A 228 -1.67 7.38 17.19
CA LYS A 228 -2.83 6.51 16.91
C LYS A 228 -2.66 5.12 17.53
N GLY A 229 -1.51 4.48 17.33
CA GLY A 229 -1.24 3.16 17.92
C GLY A 229 -1.16 3.21 19.44
N ALA A 230 -0.51 4.23 20.01
CA ALA A 230 -0.43 4.41 21.46
C ALA A 230 -1.80 4.66 22.12
N ALA A 231 -2.65 5.45 21.47
CA ALA A 231 -4.03 5.69 21.91
C ALA A 231 -4.89 4.41 21.90
N ALA A 232 -4.53 3.44 21.06
CA ALA A 232 -5.14 2.11 21.00
C ALA A 232 -4.48 1.09 21.95
N GLY A 233 -3.63 1.53 22.90
CA GLY A 233 -3.06 0.66 23.92
C GLY A 233 -1.87 -0.17 23.45
N MET A 234 -1.03 0.37 22.55
CA MET A 234 0.18 -0.31 22.05
C MET A 234 1.45 0.53 22.25
N LEU A 235 2.60 -0.14 22.27
CA LEU A 235 3.90 0.49 22.03
C LEU A 235 4.03 0.77 20.53
N SER A 236 4.00 2.03 20.13
CA SER A 236 3.77 2.40 18.74
C SER A 236 4.94 3.21 18.18
N MET A 237 5.59 2.71 17.13
CA MET A 237 6.68 3.41 16.46
C MET A 237 6.37 3.59 14.97
N ASP A 238 6.31 4.84 14.51
CA ASP A 238 6.32 5.17 13.09
C ASP A 238 7.77 5.37 12.64
N MET A 239 8.29 4.45 11.82
CA MET A 239 9.72 4.42 11.49
C MET A 239 10.02 5.15 10.18
N ASN A 240 11.00 6.05 10.22
CA ASN A 240 11.53 6.70 9.04
C ASN A 240 12.29 5.70 8.16
N ALA A 241 11.87 5.57 6.90
CA ALA A 241 12.46 4.60 5.96
C ALA A 241 13.97 4.77 5.75
N HIS A 242 14.49 5.99 5.88
CA HIS A 242 15.87 6.34 5.52
C HIS A 242 16.80 6.53 6.72
N GLY A 243 16.28 6.51 7.95
CA GLY A 243 17.08 6.82 9.14
C GLY A 243 17.52 8.29 9.22
N ILE A 244 16.74 9.20 8.59
CA ILE A 244 17.01 10.64 8.58
C ILE A 244 16.25 11.36 9.73
N PRO A 245 16.70 12.56 10.15
CA PRO A 245 16.05 13.32 11.22
C PRO A 245 14.55 13.60 10.98
N ASN A 246 13.77 13.56 12.06
CA ASN A 246 12.35 13.87 12.03
C ASN A 246 12.07 15.35 12.40
N GLY A 247 10.83 15.81 12.20
CA GLY A 247 10.38 17.15 12.57
C GLY A 247 11.02 18.31 11.78
N LYS A 248 11.73 18.04 10.67
CA LYS A 248 12.34 19.08 9.85
C LYS A 248 11.30 19.74 8.91
N PRO A 249 11.54 20.97 8.44
CA PRO A 249 10.68 21.61 7.44
C PRO A 249 10.61 20.81 6.13
N ALA A 250 9.52 20.94 5.38
CA ALA A 250 9.33 20.23 4.11
C ALA A 250 10.49 20.42 3.10
N ALA A 251 11.11 21.62 3.08
CA ALA A 251 12.26 21.93 2.22
C ALA A 251 13.46 21.01 2.48
N TYR A 252 13.73 20.64 3.74
CA TYR A 252 14.82 19.72 4.09
C TYR A 252 14.66 18.36 3.41
N TYR A 253 13.45 17.79 3.46
CA TYR A 253 13.16 16.51 2.83
C TYR A 253 13.16 16.61 1.30
N ALA A 254 12.68 17.73 0.75
CA ALA A 254 12.73 17.99 -0.69
C ALA A 254 14.17 18.07 -1.21
N GLU A 255 15.08 18.74 -0.50
CA GLU A 255 16.51 18.82 -0.84
C GLU A 255 17.18 17.44 -0.81
N LEU A 256 16.91 16.64 0.23
CA LEU A 256 17.41 15.25 0.30
C LEU A 256 16.88 14.41 -0.86
N SER A 257 15.59 14.54 -1.19
CA SER A 257 14.96 13.83 -2.31
C SER A 257 15.50 14.25 -3.67
N ALA A 258 15.92 15.51 -3.83
CA ALA A 258 16.50 16.02 -5.07
C ALA A 258 18.00 15.73 -5.19
N GLY A 259 18.69 15.58 -4.06
CA GLY A 259 20.12 15.33 -3.96
C GLY A 259 20.46 13.90 -3.51
N PRO A 260 21.01 13.69 -2.30
CA PRO A 260 21.59 12.41 -1.88
C PRO A 260 20.68 11.18 -1.99
N LEU A 261 19.35 11.36 -1.86
CA LEU A 261 18.39 10.27 -1.91
C LEU A 261 17.63 10.16 -3.24
N ARG A 262 17.94 10.97 -4.25
CA ARG A 262 17.20 10.96 -5.54
C ARG A 262 17.07 9.57 -6.18
N SER A 263 18.14 8.78 -6.07
CA SER A 263 18.23 7.44 -6.67
C SER A 263 18.45 6.33 -5.63
N TYR A 264 18.04 6.54 -4.37
CA TYR A 264 18.30 5.58 -3.28
C TYR A 264 17.87 4.16 -3.65
N ARG A 265 16.75 4.03 -4.38
CA ARG A 265 16.15 2.75 -4.76
C ARG A 265 17.05 1.87 -5.65
N ASN A 266 18.05 2.45 -6.33
CA ASN A 266 19.00 1.72 -7.18
C ASN A 266 20.42 1.72 -6.59
N ALA A 267 20.65 2.37 -5.45
CA ALA A 267 21.98 2.49 -4.88
C ALA A 267 22.52 1.11 -4.47
N GLY A 268 23.71 0.77 -4.97
CA GLY A 268 24.41 -0.49 -4.69
C GLY A 268 23.71 -1.74 -5.23
N ASN A 269 22.78 -1.63 -6.19
CA ASN A 269 21.99 -2.76 -6.66
C ASN A 269 22.79 -3.87 -7.36
N GLU A 270 24.09 -3.71 -7.63
CA GLU A 270 24.93 -4.77 -8.20
C GLU A 270 25.41 -5.82 -7.19
N SER A 271 25.22 -5.61 -5.88
CA SER A 271 25.61 -6.58 -4.85
C SER A 271 24.60 -6.64 -3.71
N ARG A 272 24.36 -7.85 -3.18
CA ARG A 272 23.56 -8.05 -1.97
C ARG A 272 24.10 -7.28 -0.77
N ASP A 273 25.41 -7.02 -0.73
CA ASP A 273 26.06 -6.35 0.40
C ASP A 273 25.98 -4.81 0.33
N THR A 274 25.70 -4.24 -0.84
CA THR A 274 25.65 -2.78 -1.01
C THR A 274 24.26 -2.28 -1.40
N VAL A 275 23.34 -3.15 -1.80
CA VAL A 275 21.98 -2.77 -2.16
C VAL A 275 21.28 -2.05 -1.01
N TYR A 276 20.71 -0.88 -1.30
CA TYR A 276 20.11 0.02 -0.31
C TYR A 276 19.12 -0.66 0.66
N PHE A 277 18.31 -1.58 0.13
CA PHE A 277 17.27 -2.28 0.89
C PHE A 277 17.84 -3.19 2.00
N ARG A 278 19.10 -3.63 1.89
CA ARG A 278 19.80 -4.35 2.98
C ARG A 278 19.76 -3.53 4.29
N GLY A 279 20.18 -2.27 4.23
CA GLY A 279 20.18 -1.38 5.39
C GLY A 279 18.77 -1.05 5.88
N MET A 280 17.80 -0.90 4.96
CA MET A 280 16.39 -0.71 5.31
C MET A 280 15.85 -1.87 6.14
N PHE A 281 16.15 -3.11 5.74
CA PHE A 281 15.64 -4.29 6.43
C PHE A 281 16.34 -4.53 7.76
N LEU A 282 17.63 -4.22 7.88
CA LEU A 282 18.31 -4.25 9.18
C LEU A 282 17.73 -3.24 10.18
N ARG A 283 17.26 -2.08 9.70
CA ARG A 283 16.50 -1.13 10.53
C ARG A 283 15.17 -1.70 11.02
N LEU A 284 14.51 -2.60 10.26
CA LEU A 284 13.31 -3.29 10.76
C LEU A 284 13.64 -4.13 11.99
N VAL A 285 14.67 -4.98 11.89
CA VAL A 285 15.12 -5.83 13.01
C VAL A 285 15.51 -4.98 14.21
N ARG A 286 16.33 -3.94 14.01
CA ARG A 286 16.73 -3.02 15.08
C ARG A 286 15.55 -2.26 15.69
N GLY A 287 14.56 -1.89 14.89
CA GLY A 287 13.34 -1.24 15.37
C GLY A 287 12.49 -2.17 16.23
N ILE A 288 12.42 -3.45 15.87
CA ILE A 288 11.77 -4.50 16.66
C ILE A 288 12.56 -4.75 17.95
N ASP A 289 13.89 -4.79 17.93
CA ASP A 289 14.72 -4.87 19.15
C ASP A 289 14.40 -3.73 20.12
N PHE A 290 14.31 -2.50 19.62
CA PHE A 290 13.95 -1.35 20.43
C PHE A 290 12.55 -1.48 21.05
N LEU A 291 11.53 -1.83 20.25
CA LEU A 291 10.16 -1.99 20.73
C LEU A 291 10.03 -3.12 21.77
N THR A 292 10.70 -4.24 21.53
CA THR A 292 10.61 -5.44 22.38
C THR A 292 11.52 -5.40 23.61
N SER A 293 12.44 -4.44 23.69
CA SER A 293 13.22 -4.15 24.91
C SER A 293 12.49 -3.25 25.90
N GLN A 294 11.36 -2.65 25.51
CA GLN A 294 10.59 -1.80 26.41
C GLN A 294 9.97 -2.63 27.55
N PRO A 295 10.00 -2.15 28.81
CA PRO A 295 9.47 -2.93 29.94
C PRO A 295 7.97 -3.19 29.86
N GLU A 296 7.23 -2.38 29.10
CA GLU A 296 5.78 -2.53 28.90
C GLU A 296 5.41 -3.55 27.82
N TRP A 297 6.36 -4.01 27.00
CA TRP A 297 6.06 -4.98 25.93
C TRP A 297 5.60 -6.31 26.54
N ASN A 298 4.48 -6.82 26.05
CA ASN A 298 3.81 -8.01 26.58
C ASN A 298 4.58 -9.33 26.38
N GLY A 299 5.71 -9.30 25.67
CA GLY A 299 6.53 -10.48 25.42
C GLY A 299 6.04 -11.37 24.29
N ARG A 300 4.99 -10.97 23.57
CA ARG A 300 4.32 -11.81 22.57
C ARG A 300 4.07 -11.10 21.25
N ASP A 301 3.35 -9.98 21.26
CA ASP A 301 2.73 -9.45 20.05
C ASP A 301 3.56 -8.30 19.47
N VAL A 302 3.98 -8.45 18.21
CA VAL A 302 4.58 -7.38 17.40
C VAL A 302 3.89 -7.35 16.05
N VAL A 303 3.31 -6.21 15.70
CA VAL A 303 2.56 -6.02 14.46
C VAL A 303 3.30 -5.04 13.55
N VAL A 304 3.34 -5.33 12.25
CA VAL A 304 3.98 -4.45 11.26
C VAL A 304 2.99 -4.06 10.17
N ILE A 305 2.78 -2.75 9.97
CA ILE A 305 1.84 -2.23 8.97
C ILE A 305 2.57 -1.35 7.96
N GLY A 306 2.31 -1.57 6.67
CA GLY A 306 2.83 -0.73 5.60
C GLY A 306 2.11 -0.87 4.26
N HIS A 307 2.29 0.13 3.39
CA HIS A 307 1.75 0.14 2.03
C HIS A 307 2.86 0.41 1.00
N SER A 308 2.77 -0.17 -0.20
CA SER A 308 3.78 -0.03 -1.26
C SER A 308 5.16 -0.50 -0.78
N GLN A 309 6.19 0.35 -0.78
CA GLN A 309 7.49 0.05 -0.13
C GLN A 309 7.32 -0.37 1.35
N GLY A 310 6.33 0.18 2.06
CA GLY A 310 5.98 -0.24 3.41
C GLY A 310 5.42 -1.66 3.45
N GLY A 311 4.65 -2.07 2.45
CA GLY A 311 4.14 -3.44 2.35
C GLY A 311 5.26 -4.46 2.15
N GLY A 312 6.23 -4.12 1.29
CA GLY A 312 7.46 -4.90 1.13
C GLY A 312 8.28 -5.00 2.43
N GLN A 313 8.39 -3.89 3.17
CA GLN A 313 9.01 -3.89 4.51
C GLN A 313 8.25 -4.76 5.51
N ALA A 314 6.92 -4.76 5.52
CA ALA A 314 6.13 -5.61 6.41
C ALA A 314 6.37 -7.10 6.11
N LEU A 315 6.40 -7.50 4.84
CA LEU A 315 6.78 -8.86 4.42
C LEU A 315 8.21 -9.21 4.85
N ALA A 316 9.16 -8.29 4.65
CA ALA A 316 10.54 -8.50 5.07
C ALA A 316 10.68 -8.64 6.59
N ALA A 317 9.95 -7.83 7.38
CA ALA A 317 9.94 -7.93 8.84
C ALA A 317 9.45 -9.30 9.30
N GLY A 318 8.29 -9.75 8.79
CA GLY A 318 7.72 -11.05 9.13
C GLY A 318 8.58 -12.25 8.72
N GLY A 319 9.38 -12.12 7.66
CA GLY A 319 10.33 -13.16 7.24
C GLY A 319 11.70 -13.12 7.91
N LEU A 320 12.06 -11.99 8.55
CA LEU A 320 13.36 -11.80 9.23
C LEU A 320 13.30 -12.05 10.73
N ASP A 321 12.14 -11.86 11.34
CA ASP A 321 11.99 -11.78 12.79
C ASP A 321 10.74 -12.53 13.28
N ASP A 322 10.97 -13.63 14.00
CA ASP A 322 9.91 -14.50 14.53
C ASP A 322 9.05 -13.84 15.62
N ARG A 323 9.46 -12.66 16.15
CA ARG A 323 8.64 -11.89 17.10
C ARG A 323 7.45 -11.22 16.42
N VAL A 324 7.46 -11.08 15.09
CA VAL A 324 6.34 -10.50 14.34
C VAL A 324 5.20 -11.51 14.29
N THR A 325 4.05 -11.14 14.86
CA THR A 325 2.86 -12.01 14.97
C THR A 325 1.79 -11.67 13.94
N LEU A 326 1.75 -10.43 13.44
CA LEU A 326 0.84 -9.99 12.37
C LEU A 326 1.54 -9.02 11.43
N ILE A 327 1.32 -9.18 10.12
CA ILE A 327 1.66 -8.20 9.10
C ILE A 327 0.40 -7.69 8.39
N ALA A 328 0.37 -6.38 8.13
CA ALA A 328 -0.65 -5.77 7.28
C ALA A 328 0.05 -5.07 6.10
N SER A 329 -0.01 -5.69 4.93
CA SER A 329 0.83 -5.37 3.77
C SER A 329 0.00 -4.99 2.54
N GLY A 330 -0.11 -3.68 2.30
CA GLY A 330 -0.97 -3.17 1.24
C GLY A 330 -0.22 -2.88 -0.06
N VAL A 331 -0.72 -3.36 -1.20
CA VAL A 331 -0.13 -3.21 -2.54
C VAL A 331 1.41 -3.32 -2.52
N PRO A 332 1.97 -4.42 -1.98
CA PRO A 332 3.37 -4.47 -1.61
C PRO A 332 4.30 -4.28 -2.80
N ALA A 333 5.22 -3.32 -2.63
CA ALA A 333 6.39 -3.21 -3.48
C ALA A 333 7.48 -4.17 -3.02
N ILE A 334 8.64 -4.10 -3.66
CA ILE A 334 9.83 -4.92 -3.38
C ILE A 334 9.58 -6.42 -3.63
N CYS A 335 8.54 -6.75 -4.42
CA CYS A 335 8.17 -8.12 -4.73
C CYS A 335 8.49 -8.47 -6.20
N ASP A 336 8.94 -9.71 -6.44
CA ASP A 336 9.09 -10.34 -7.76
C ASP A 336 10.03 -9.54 -8.68
N HIS A 337 11.23 -9.21 -8.20
CA HIS A 337 12.25 -8.47 -8.96
C HIS A 337 12.86 -9.26 -10.12
N SER A 338 12.68 -10.57 -10.13
CA SER A 338 13.03 -11.46 -11.22
C SER A 338 11.84 -11.81 -12.14
N GLY A 339 10.69 -11.12 -11.99
CA GLY A 339 9.48 -11.36 -12.79
C GLY A 339 9.72 -11.42 -14.30
N GLU A 340 10.63 -10.59 -14.83
CA GLU A 340 10.98 -10.58 -16.25
C GLU A 340 11.57 -11.91 -16.75
N VAL A 341 12.20 -12.71 -15.89
CA VAL A 341 12.76 -14.04 -16.24
C VAL A 341 11.66 -15.02 -16.68
N VAL A 342 10.44 -14.85 -16.16
CA VAL A 342 9.27 -15.70 -16.46
C VAL A 342 8.18 -14.94 -17.23
N GLY A 343 8.54 -13.84 -17.88
CA GLY A 343 7.60 -13.05 -18.68
C GLY A 343 6.50 -12.39 -17.84
N ARG A 344 6.86 -11.83 -16.68
CA ARG A 344 6.02 -10.93 -15.87
C ARG A 344 6.70 -9.56 -15.71
N VAL A 345 5.94 -8.55 -15.32
CA VAL A 345 6.49 -7.24 -14.97
C VAL A 345 7.04 -7.28 -13.55
N ASN A 346 8.26 -6.77 -13.36
CA ASN A 346 8.84 -6.62 -12.04
C ASN A 346 8.06 -5.62 -11.17
N GLY A 347 7.87 -5.93 -9.89
CA GLY A 347 7.37 -4.98 -8.91
C GLY A 347 8.33 -3.80 -8.68
N TRP A 348 7.80 -2.66 -8.21
CA TRP A 348 8.61 -1.51 -7.81
C TRP A 348 9.69 -1.93 -6.78
N PRO A 349 10.93 -1.42 -6.84
CA PRO A 349 11.42 -0.33 -7.68
C PRO A 349 11.95 -0.76 -9.04
N LYS A 350 11.70 -1.99 -9.48
CA LYS A 350 12.29 -2.56 -10.71
C LYS A 350 13.82 -2.56 -10.63
N LEU A 351 14.35 -3.25 -9.61
CA LEU A 351 15.78 -3.27 -9.27
C LEU A 351 16.68 -3.76 -10.39
N VAL A 352 16.14 -4.59 -11.29
CA VAL A 352 16.87 -5.26 -12.36
C VAL A 352 16.65 -4.49 -13.66
N PRO A 353 17.63 -3.67 -14.12
CA PRO A 353 17.57 -3.04 -15.42
C PRO A 353 17.79 -4.07 -16.54
N ARG A 354 17.46 -3.66 -17.77
CA ARG A 354 17.83 -4.41 -18.98
C ARG A 354 19.18 -3.93 -19.50
N GLY A 355 20.01 -4.88 -19.90
CA GLY A 355 21.25 -4.61 -20.62
C GLY A 355 21.03 -4.25 -22.08
N ALA A 356 22.11 -3.97 -22.78
CA ALA A 356 22.08 -3.60 -24.20
C ALA A 356 21.50 -4.71 -25.11
N ASP A 357 21.57 -5.97 -24.69
CA ASP A 357 20.99 -7.13 -25.37
C ASP A 357 19.50 -7.33 -25.06
N GLY A 358 18.90 -6.43 -24.26
CA GLY A 358 17.50 -6.49 -23.85
C GLY A 358 17.20 -7.50 -22.74
N LYS A 359 18.21 -8.18 -22.19
CA LYS A 359 18.05 -9.16 -21.09
C LYS A 359 18.24 -8.50 -19.72
N PRO A 360 17.70 -9.10 -18.64
CA PRO A 360 17.96 -8.64 -17.28
C PRO A 360 19.47 -8.64 -16.97
N GLU A 361 19.97 -7.54 -16.41
CA GLU A 361 21.39 -7.41 -16.03
C GLU A 361 21.76 -8.45 -14.93
N PRO A 362 22.76 -9.32 -15.14
CA PRO A 362 23.00 -10.47 -14.25
C PRO A 362 23.30 -10.10 -12.79
N LYS A 363 24.09 -9.03 -12.57
CA LYS A 363 24.49 -8.61 -11.21
C LYS A 363 23.30 -8.08 -10.40
N PRO A 364 22.54 -7.06 -10.88
CA PRO A 364 21.29 -6.66 -10.24
C PRO A 364 20.26 -7.77 -10.08
N LEU A 365 20.12 -8.66 -11.07
CA LEU A 365 19.24 -9.82 -10.95
C LEU A 365 19.62 -10.67 -9.73
N GLN A 366 20.89 -11.04 -9.62
CA GLN A 366 21.37 -11.86 -8.51
C GLN A 366 21.26 -11.14 -7.15
N ALA A 367 21.63 -9.87 -7.07
CA ALA A 367 21.55 -9.09 -5.85
C ALA A 367 20.10 -8.87 -5.38
N SER A 368 19.18 -8.59 -6.31
CA SER A 368 17.78 -8.34 -6.01
C SER A 368 17.10 -9.51 -5.30
N ARG A 369 17.52 -10.75 -5.59
CA ARG A 369 16.98 -11.96 -4.94
C ARG A 369 17.21 -12.00 -3.42
N TYR A 370 18.20 -11.27 -2.89
CA TYR A 370 18.43 -11.20 -1.43
C TYR A 370 17.57 -10.16 -0.73
N VAL A 371 16.93 -9.25 -1.49
CA VAL A 371 16.06 -8.20 -0.96
C VAL A 371 14.63 -8.29 -1.50
N ASP A 372 14.30 -9.35 -2.25
CA ASP A 372 12.96 -9.61 -2.75
C ASP A 372 12.03 -10.07 -1.63
N ALA A 373 10.96 -9.29 -1.36
CA ALA A 373 9.95 -9.54 -0.36
C ALA A 373 9.25 -10.91 -0.52
N VAL A 374 9.20 -11.48 -1.73
CA VAL A 374 8.68 -12.85 -1.96
C VAL A 374 9.51 -13.89 -1.21
N ASN A 375 10.83 -13.72 -1.16
CA ASN A 375 11.72 -14.66 -0.49
C ASN A 375 11.59 -14.55 1.04
N PHE A 376 11.32 -13.36 1.58
CA PHE A 376 10.98 -13.21 2.99
C PHE A 376 9.59 -13.76 3.33
N ALA A 377 8.61 -13.58 2.44
CA ALA A 377 7.26 -14.13 2.64
C ALA A 377 7.29 -15.65 2.85
N SER A 378 8.16 -16.38 2.14
CA SER A 378 8.36 -17.83 2.34
C SER A 378 8.89 -18.27 3.71
N ARG A 379 9.25 -17.31 4.58
CA ARG A 379 9.67 -17.51 5.97
C ARG A 379 8.69 -16.92 6.99
N CYS A 380 7.71 -16.14 6.53
CA CYS A 380 6.79 -15.42 7.39
C CYS A 380 5.69 -16.33 7.92
N ARG A 381 5.73 -16.61 9.23
CA ARG A 381 4.71 -17.38 9.97
C ARG A 381 3.65 -16.51 10.63
N ALA A 382 3.86 -15.19 10.68
CA ALA A 382 2.89 -14.22 11.15
C ALA A 382 1.56 -14.37 10.40
N GLU A 383 0.45 -14.04 11.06
CA GLU A 383 -0.80 -13.77 10.37
C GLU A 383 -0.59 -12.63 9.36
N ALA A 384 -1.34 -12.63 8.27
CA ALA A 384 -1.21 -11.64 7.22
C ALA A 384 -2.56 -11.16 6.69
N ILE A 385 -2.72 -9.85 6.63
CA ILE A 385 -3.76 -9.21 5.80
C ILE A 385 -3.08 -8.39 4.71
N MET A 386 -3.44 -8.65 3.47
CA MET A 386 -2.85 -7.99 2.30
C MET A 386 -3.92 -7.28 1.47
N SER A 387 -3.51 -6.30 0.68
CA SER A 387 -4.38 -5.73 -0.36
C SER A 387 -3.69 -5.66 -1.70
N VAL A 388 -4.48 -5.72 -2.78
CA VAL A 388 -3.98 -5.74 -4.15
C VAL A 388 -4.93 -5.01 -5.08
N GLY A 389 -4.37 -4.13 -5.93
CA GLY A 389 -5.11 -3.49 -7.01
C GLY A 389 -4.88 -4.24 -8.32
N PHE A 390 -5.93 -4.74 -8.96
CA PHE A 390 -5.77 -5.56 -10.17
C PHE A 390 -5.35 -4.76 -11.40
N ILE A 391 -5.34 -3.42 -11.35
CA ILE A 391 -4.85 -2.57 -12.43
C ILE A 391 -3.58 -1.80 -12.05
N ASP A 392 -2.95 -2.13 -10.93
CA ASP A 392 -1.73 -1.51 -10.43
C ASP A 392 -0.53 -1.82 -11.37
N GLY A 393 -0.02 -0.80 -12.05
CA GLY A 393 1.18 -0.92 -12.90
C GLY A 393 2.51 -0.64 -12.18
N THR A 394 2.45 -0.25 -10.91
CA THR A 394 3.62 0.05 -10.06
C THR A 394 4.01 -1.17 -9.25
N CYS A 395 3.05 -1.78 -8.57
CA CYS A 395 3.18 -3.06 -7.88
C CYS A 395 2.19 -4.05 -8.52
N PRO A 396 2.57 -4.68 -9.65
CA PRO A 396 1.67 -5.53 -10.41
C PRO A 396 0.99 -6.59 -9.54
N PRO A 397 -0.30 -6.88 -9.77
CA PRO A 397 -1.03 -7.84 -8.94
C PRO A 397 -0.37 -9.22 -8.94
N SER A 398 0.31 -9.61 -10.03
CA SER A 398 1.11 -10.83 -10.06
C SER A 398 2.28 -10.84 -9.08
N SER A 399 2.98 -9.71 -8.87
CA SER A 399 4.06 -9.63 -7.87
C SER A 399 3.51 -9.70 -6.45
N CYS A 400 2.35 -9.08 -6.21
CA CYS A 400 1.67 -9.13 -4.92
C CYS A 400 1.21 -10.56 -4.59
N TYR A 401 0.62 -11.27 -5.55
CA TYR A 401 0.20 -12.67 -5.38
C TYR A 401 1.37 -13.64 -5.26
N ALA A 402 2.50 -13.41 -5.96
CA ALA A 402 3.71 -14.21 -5.75
C ALA A 402 4.18 -14.17 -4.27
N ALA A 403 4.13 -13.00 -3.63
CA ALA A 403 4.43 -12.86 -2.21
C ALA A 403 3.34 -13.49 -1.32
N TYR A 404 2.06 -13.22 -1.60
CA TYR A 404 0.93 -13.78 -0.84
C TYR A 404 0.92 -15.31 -0.85
N ASN A 405 1.15 -15.93 -2.01
CA ASN A 405 1.15 -17.38 -2.16
C ASN A 405 2.32 -18.02 -1.39
N ALA A 406 3.45 -17.32 -1.26
CA ALA A 406 4.61 -17.78 -0.50
C ALA A 406 4.44 -17.73 1.04
N LEU A 407 3.52 -16.90 1.57
CA LEU A 407 3.29 -16.80 3.03
C LEU A 407 2.90 -18.14 3.66
N LEU A 408 3.43 -18.40 4.87
CA LEU A 408 3.21 -19.63 5.64
C LEU A 408 2.11 -19.50 6.72
N GLY A 409 1.92 -18.30 7.27
CA GLY A 409 0.89 -18.03 8.29
C GLY A 409 -0.53 -17.93 7.72
N GLU A 410 -1.52 -17.81 8.60
CA GLU A 410 -2.90 -17.50 8.20
C GLU A 410 -2.92 -16.20 7.41
N LYS A 411 -3.61 -16.19 6.27
CA LYS A 411 -3.52 -15.09 5.31
C LYS A 411 -4.85 -14.75 4.69
N GLN A 412 -5.08 -13.45 4.50
CA GLN A 412 -6.25 -12.89 3.84
C GLN A 412 -5.81 -11.86 2.80
N MET A 413 -6.50 -11.83 1.65
CA MET A 413 -6.31 -10.83 0.61
C MET A 413 -7.56 -9.96 0.44
N ILE A 414 -7.37 -8.65 0.35
CA ILE A 414 -8.38 -7.68 -0.09
C ILE A 414 -8.13 -7.39 -1.57
N ASN A 415 -8.98 -7.96 -2.43
CA ASN A 415 -8.93 -7.77 -3.87
C ASN A 415 -9.69 -6.51 -4.29
N GLU A 416 -9.06 -5.66 -5.10
CA GLU A 416 -9.67 -4.45 -5.65
C GLU A 416 -9.54 -4.43 -7.17
N PRO A 417 -10.52 -4.96 -7.91
CA PRO A 417 -10.43 -5.15 -9.36
C PRO A 417 -10.20 -3.88 -10.18
N LYS A 418 -10.65 -2.73 -9.67
CA LYS A 418 -10.55 -1.42 -10.33
C LYS A 418 -9.47 -0.51 -9.72
N MET A 419 -8.76 -0.97 -8.71
CA MET A 419 -7.77 -0.14 -8.02
C MET A 419 -6.40 -0.25 -8.71
N GLY A 420 -5.79 0.92 -8.97
CA GLY A 420 -4.39 1.03 -9.37
C GLY A 420 -3.46 1.01 -8.15
N HIS A 421 -2.41 1.83 -8.18
CA HIS A 421 -1.52 1.97 -7.01
C HIS A 421 -2.12 2.93 -5.98
N ALA A 422 -2.87 2.41 -5.01
CA ALA A 422 -3.55 3.21 -3.99
C ALA A 422 -3.62 2.51 -2.62
N ALA A 423 -3.87 3.31 -1.59
CA ALA A 423 -4.13 2.88 -0.22
C ALA A 423 -5.39 3.64 0.30
N PRO A 424 -6.58 3.27 -0.15
CA PRO A 424 -7.82 3.94 0.25
C PRO A 424 -8.15 3.71 1.73
N SER A 425 -9.02 4.57 2.28
CA SER A 425 -9.35 4.59 3.71
C SER A 425 -9.95 3.27 4.22
N HIS A 426 -10.70 2.53 3.40
CA HIS A 426 -11.28 1.25 3.81
C HIS A 426 -10.21 0.16 3.98
N ILE A 427 -9.16 0.15 3.17
CA ILE A 427 -8.00 -0.74 3.37
C ILE A 427 -7.27 -0.37 4.66
N HIS A 428 -7.01 0.92 4.89
CA HIS A 428 -6.41 1.39 6.15
C HIS A 428 -7.24 1.00 7.38
N LYS A 429 -8.56 1.07 7.26
CA LYS A 429 -9.49 0.65 8.31
C LYS A 429 -9.40 -0.85 8.53
N ALA A 430 -9.55 -1.66 7.48
CA ALA A 430 -9.51 -3.12 7.56
C ALA A 430 -8.20 -3.63 8.18
N PHE A 431 -7.06 -3.04 7.81
CA PHE A 431 -5.77 -3.38 8.40
C PHE A 431 -5.73 -3.07 9.90
N PHE A 432 -6.18 -1.89 10.30
CA PHE A 432 -6.17 -1.50 11.71
C PHE A 432 -7.19 -2.27 12.54
N ASP A 433 -8.37 -2.56 11.99
CA ASP A 433 -9.37 -3.44 12.61
C ASP A 433 -8.76 -4.83 12.85
N ARG A 434 -8.05 -5.40 11.86
CA ARG A 434 -7.37 -6.70 12.01
C ARG A 434 -6.29 -6.67 13.08
N VAL A 435 -5.56 -5.56 13.20
CA VAL A 435 -4.61 -5.37 14.32
C VAL A 435 -5.33 -5.41 15.64
N LEU A 436 -6.40 -4.62 15.80
CA LEU A 436 -7.16 -4.57 17.04
C LEU A 436 -7.71 -5.94 17.39
N GLU A 437 -8.28 -6.66 16.43
CA GLU A 437 -8.74 -8.04 16.61
C GLU A 437 -7.59 -8.94 17.09
N HIS A 438 -6.46 -8.98 16.37
CA HIS A 438 -5.32 -9.82 16.69
C HIS A 438 -4.77 -9.56 18.11
N VAL A 439 -4.63 -8.29 18.50
CA VAL A 439 -4.04 -7.93 19.81
C VAL A 439 -5.05 -7.95 20.97
N THR A 440 -6.35 -7.84 20.69
CA THR A 440 -7.40 -7.94 21.73
C THR A 440 -7.86 -9.38 21.96
N LEU A 441 -7.72 -10.28 20.99
CA LEU A 441 -8.20 -11.66 21.06
C LEU A 441 -7.43 -12.57 22.03
N GLN A 442 -6.40 -12.11 22.75
CA GLN A 442 -5.83 -12.89 23.85
C GLN A 442 -5.29 -12.01 24.97
N PRO A 443 -6.02 -11.91 26.09
CA PRO A 443 -5.52 -12.57 27.32
C PRO A 443 -6.61 -12.99 28.34
N ALA A 444 -6.70 -14.28 28.72
CA ALA A 444 -7.06 -14.75 30.09
C ALA A 444 -7.34 -16.28 30.24
N ASP A 445 -7.61 -17.06 29.19
CA ASP A 445 -8.17 -18.43 29.35
C ASP A 445 -7.20 -19.61 29.23
N ALA A 446 -5.89 -19.39 29.17
CA ALA A 446 -4.93 -20.48 29.34
C ALA A 446 -4.65 -20.76 30.83
N ALA A 447 -5.70 -20.89 31.64
CA ALA A 447 -5.60 -21.66 32.87
C ALA A 447 -5.42 -23.13 32.46
N GLN A 448 -4.21 -23.65 32.65
CA GLN A 448 -3.96 -25.09 32.59
C GLN A 448 -5.04 -25.82 33.40
N PRO A 449 -5.72 -26.86 32.87
CA PRO A 449 -6.37 -27.80 33.76
C PRO A 449 -5.26 -28.47 34.57
N ALA A 450 -5.31 -28.25 35.88
CA ALA A 450 -4.48 -28.93 36.85
C ALA A 450 -4.49 -30.44 36.58
N ALA A 451 -3.30 -31.04 36.64
CA ALA A 451 -3.14 -32.47 36.69
C ALA A 451 -4.04 -33.04 37.80
N ALA A 452 -5.05 -33.81 37.41
CA ALA A 452 -5.74 -34.68 38.33
C ALA A 452 -4.86 -35.91 38.51
N ALA A 453 -4.24 -36.00 39.69
CA ALA A 453 -3.70 -37.23 40.22
C ALA A 453 -4.81 -38.29 40.30
N ASN A 454 -4.52 -39.47 39.76
CA ASN A 454 -4.83 -40.79 40.33
C ASN A 454 -3.89 -41.81 39.71
#